data_AF-A0A4P2Q3W2-F1
#
_entry.id   AF-A0A4P2Q3W2-F1
#
_cell.length_a   1.000
_cell.length_b   1.000
_cell.length_c   1.000
_cell.angle_alpha   90.00
_cell.angle_beta   90.00
_cell.angle_gamma   90.00
#
_symmetry.space_group_name_H-M   'P 1'
#
loop_
_entity.id
_entity.type
_entity.pdbx_description
1 polymer ?
#
loop_
_entity_poly.entity_id
_entity_poly.type
_entity_poly.pdbx_seq_one_letter_code
_entity_poly.pdbx_strand_id
1 'polypeptide(L)'
;MTTTLREFDPVLVEAVERALAPYRGKLSPELIEHMREEALVLMSAHPYPVALLQAMQRRPPPDESHELARGGAPGAEEEAVERRG
;
A
#
# COMPACT_ATOMS: atom_id res chain seq x y z
N MET A 1 21.36 -19.23 -0.37
CA MET A 1 20.10 -20.00 -0.37
C MET A 1 19.22 -19.33 -1.40
N THR A 2 18.86 -20.02 -2.48
CA THR A 2 18.01 -19.47 -3.55
C THR A 2 16.56 -19.66 -3.12
N THR A 3 15.96 -18.65 -2.48
CA THR A 3 14.55 -18.69 -2.09
C THR A 3 13.70 -18.60 -3.35
N THR A 4 12.92 -19.64 -3.65
CA THR A 4 12.10 -19.63 -4.85
C THR A 4 10.81 -18.85 -4.61
N LEU A 5 10.37 -18.04 -5.59
CA LEU A 5 9.15 -17.21 -5.46
C LEU A 5 7.88 -18.01 -5.08
N ARG A 6 7.89 -19.33 -5.28
CA ARG A 6 6.79 -20.25 -4.94
C ARG A 6 6.57 -20.41 -3.43
N GLU A 7 7.53 -20.00 -2.60
CA GLU A 7 7.45 -20.09 -1.15
C GLU A 7 6.71 -18.92 -0.51
N PHE A 8 6.43 -17.85 -1.28
CA PHE A 8 5.77 -16.65 -0.79
C PHE A 8 4.28 -16.59 -1.17
N ASP A 9 3.51 -15.87 -0.37
CA ASP A 9 2.09 -15.59 -0.65
C ASP A 9 1.96 -14.90 -2.03
N PRO A 10 1.11 -15.39 -2.95
CA PRO A 10 0.95 -14.81 -4.29
C PRO A 10 0.55 -13.34 -4.30
N VAL A 11 -0.24 -12.89 -3.31
CA VAL A 11 -0.66 -11.48 -3.17
C VAL A 11 0.55 -10.63 -2.81
N LEU A 12 1.43 -11.14 -1.94
CA LEU A 12 2.67 -10.46 -1.58
C LEU A 12 3.60 -10.37 -2.79
N VAL A 13 3.77 -11.46 -3.54
CA VAL A 13 4.57 -11.47 -4.78
C VAL A 13 4.07 -10.42 -5.77
N GLU A 14 2.76 -10.38 -6.01
CA GLU A 14 2.17 -9.39 -6.91
C GLU A 14 2.38 -7.95 -6.42
N ALA A 15 2.22 -7.70 -5.12
CA ALA A 15 2.44 -6.38 -4.53
C ALA A 15 3.90 -5.92 -4.70
N VAL A 16 4.87 -6.80 -4.46
CA VAL A 16 6.29 -6.52 -4.67
C VAL A 16 6.59 -6.25 -6.15
N GLU A 17 6.06 -7.05 -7.07
CA GLU A 17 6.25 -6.82 -8.51
C GLU A 17 5.68 -5.48 -8.96
N ARG A 18 4.49 -5.10 -8.48
CA ARG A 18 3.89 -3.80 -8.77
C ARG A 18 4.73 -2.66 -8.21
N ALA A 19 5.29 -2.81 -7.02
CA ALA A 19 6.18 -1.82 -6.42
C ALA A 19 7.50 -1.67 -7.17
N LEU A 20 8.03 -2.76 -7.75
CA LEU A 20 9.29 -2.74 -8.50
C LEU A 20 9.14 -2.31 -9.96
N ALA A 21 7.94 -2.42 -10.54
CA ALA A 21 7.67 -2.09 -11.94
C ALA A 21 8.21 -0.72 -12.39
N PRO A 22 8.08 0.39 -11.63
CA PRO A 22 8.57 1.71 -12.03
C PRO A 22 10.09 1.85 -12.16
N TYR A 23 10.84 0.88 -11.61
CA TYR A 23 12.31 0.85 -11.63
C TYR A 23 12.86 -0.04 -12.74
N ARG A 24 12.02 -0.85 -13.39
CA ARG A 24 12.42 -1.67 -14.54
C ARG A 24 12.92 -0.78 -15.67
N GLY A 25 14.13 -1.03 -16.15
CA GLY A 25 14.81 -0.22 -17.16
C GLY A 25 15.55 1.01 -16.63
N LYS A 26 15.43 1.34 -15.32
CA LYS A 26 16.21 2.39 -14.65
C LYS A 26 17.32 1.82 -13.78
N LEU A 27 17.09 0.64 -13.20
CA LEU A 27 18.05 -0.11 -12.40
C LEU A 27 18.50 -1.36 -13.16
N SER A 28 19.65 -1.91 -12.76
CA SER A 28 20.12 -3.17 -13.33
C SER A 28 19.19 -4.33 -12.94
N PRO A 29 19.07 -5.37 -13.77
CA PRO A 29 18.27 -6.55 -13.45
C PRO A 29 18.67 -7.17 -12.12
N GLU A 30 19.96 -7.26 -11.83
CA GLU A 30 20.50 -7.86 -10.60
C GLU A 30 20.06 -7.09 -9.36
N LEU A 31 20.03 -5.75 -9.43
CA LEU A 31 19.55 -4.93 -8.33
C LEU A 31 18.03 -5.10 -8.12
N ILE A 32 17.25 -5.23 -9.19
CA ILE A 32 15.81 -5.50 -9.09
C ILE A 32 15.55 -6.87 -8.46
N GLU A 33 16.29 -7.90 -8.86
CA GLU A 33 16.21 -9.23 -8.26
C GLU A 33 16.56 -9.19 -6.76
N HIS A 34 17.65 -8.51 -6.40
CA HIS A 34 18.04 -8.37 -5.01
C HIS A 34 16.98 -7.64 -4.17
N MET A 35 16.46 -6.51 -4.67
CA MET A 35 15.39 -5.77 -3.99
C MET A 35 14.10 -6.60 -3.84
N ARG A 36 13.79 -7.46 -4.83
CA ARG A 36 12.65 -8.38 -4.76
C ARG A 36 12.84 -9.38 -3.64
N GLU A 37 13.98 -10.06 -3.58
CA GLU A 37 14.28 -11.06 -2.56
C GLU A 37 14.22 -10.44 -1.16
N GLU A 38 14.85 -9.29 -0.96
CA GLU A 38 14.82 -8.58 0.33
C GLU A 38 13.41 -8.17 0.74
N ALA A 39 12.62 -7.61 -0.19
CA ALA A 39 11.26 -7.19 0.09
C ALA A 39 10.36 -8.37 0.48
N LEU A 40 10.48 -9.49 -0.21
CA LEU A 40 9.69 -10.69 0.07
C LEU A 40 10.02 -11.26 1.46
N VAL A 41 11.31 -11.41 1.77
CA VAL A 41 11.76 -11.90 3.09
C VAL A 41 11.33 -10.94 4.20
N LEU A 42 11.51 -9.63 4.01
CA LEU A 42 11.15 -8.63 5.01
C LEU A 42 9.64 -8.70 5.32
N MET A 43 8.82 -8.73 4.26
CA MET A 43 7.36 -8.66 4.39
C MET A 43 6.75 -9.96 4.91
N SER A 44 7.41 -11.10 4.72
CA SER A 44 6.94 -12.40 5.21
C SER A 44 7.45 -12.77 6.60
N ALA A 45 8.58 -12.22 7.04
CA ALA A 45 9.23 -12.61 8.30
C ALA A 45 9.05 -11.60 9.44
N HIS A 46 8.90 -10.31 9.12
CA HIS A 46 8.81 -9.30 10.18
C HIS A 46 7.38 -9.15 10.73
N PRO A 47 7.20 -9.08 12.07
CA PRO A 47 5.87 -9.08 12.70
C PRO A 47 4.94 -7.97 12.21
N TYR A 48 5.47 -6.77 11.99
CA TYR A 48 4.67 -5.61 11.58
C TYR A 48 4.16 -5.73 10.12
N PRO A 49 5.01 -5.97 9.11
CA PRO A 49 4.54 -6.25 7.75
C PRO A 49 3.56 -7.43 7.64
N VAL A 50 3.80 -8.51 8.39
CA VAL A 50 2.90 -9.67 8.40
C VAL A 50 1.51 -9.28 8.92
N ALA A 51 1.44 -8.50 10.00
CA ALA A 51 0.16 -8.03 10.53
C ALA A 51 -0.58 -7.13 9.51
N LEU A 52 0.14 -6.29 8.76
CA LEU A 52 -0.44 -5.46 7.71
C LEU A 52 -1.00 -6.31 6.56
N LEU A 53 -0.25 -7.32 6.10
CA LEU A 53 -0.69 -8.22 5.03
C LEU A 53 -1.98 -8.97 5.45
N GLN A 54 -2.04 -9.46 6.68
CA GLN A 54 -3.24 -10.11 7.21
C GLN A 54 -4.43 -9.16 7.31
N ALA A 55 -4.22 -7.90 7.70
CA ALA A 55 -5.29 -6.90 7.74
C ALA A 55 -5.85 -6.59 6.34
N MET A 56 -4.99 -6.56 5.31
CA MET A 56 -5.41 -6.35 3.93
C MET A 56 -6.24 -7.52 3.39
N GLN A 57 -5.85 -8.77 3.69
CA GLN A 57 -6.58 -9.97 3.25
C GLN A 57 -7.97 -10.10 3.88
N ARG A 58 -8.18 -9.53 5.07
CA ARG A 58 -9.47 -9.54 5.78
C ARG A 58 -10.45 -8.48 5.31
N ARG A 59 -10.03 -7.55 4.45
CA ARG A 59 -10.92 -6.50 3.97
C ARG A 59 -11.95 -7.12 3.02
N PRO A 60 -13.25 -7.10 3.34
CA PRO A 60 -14.26 -7.54 2.39
C PRO A 60 -14.14 -6.69 1.10
N PRO A 61 -14.48 -7.25 -0.07
CA PRO A 61 -14.56 -6.45 -1.29
C PRO A 61 -15.40 -5.21 -0.99
N PRO A 62 -15.05 -4.03 -1.53
CA PRO A 62 -15.91 -2.88 -1.37
C PRO A 62 -17.24 -3.21 -2.05
N ASP A 63 -18.24 -3.58 -1.26
CA ASP A 63 -19.56 -3.94 -1.77
C ASP A 63 -20.18 -2.73 -2.49
N GLU A 64 -19.88 -1.51 -2.03
CA GLU A 64 -20.30 -0.26 -2.67
C GLU A 64 -19.27 0.88 -2.43
N SER A 65 -19.10 1.75 -3.42
CA SER A 65 -18.36 3.01 -3.27
C SER A 65 -19.32 4.07 -2.73
N HIS A 66 -19.24 4.34 -1.44
CA HIS A 66 -19.97 5.46 -0.86
C HIS A 66 -19.13 6.74 -0.94
N GLU A 67 -19.72 7.83 -1.42
CA GLU A 67 -19.17 9.17 -1.24
C GLU A 67 -19.10 9.45 0.27
N LEU A 68 -17.90 9.46 0.83
CA LEU A 68 -17.69 10.00 2.16
C LEU A 68 -17.91 11.52 2.05
N ALA A 69 -19.01 12.01 2.63
CA ALA A 69 -19.16 13.44 2.85
C ALA A 69 -17.89 13.92 3.56
N ARG A 70 -17.15 14.84 2.93
CA ARG A 70 -16.12 15.59 3.65
C ARG A 70 -16.87 16.36 4.72
N GLY A 71 -16.88 15.84 5.94
CA GLY A 71 -17.26 16.62 7.10
C GLY A 71 -16.33 17.82 7.13
N GLY A 72 -16.79 18.95 6.64
CA GLY A 72 -16.17 20.23 6.92
C GLY A 72 -16.00 20.30 8.43
N ALA A 73 -14.79 20.60 8.89
CA ALA A 73 -14.57 20.88 10.30
C ALA A 73 -15.65 21.88 10.75
N PRO A 74 -16.36 21.63 11.87
CA PRO A 74 -17.36 22.56 12.35
C PRO A 74 -16.63 23.87 12.68
N GLY A 75 -16.94 24.94 11.93
CA GLY A 75 -16.39 26.28 12.20
C GLY A 75 -16.07 27.17 11.00
N ALA A 76 -16.25 26.73 9.75
CA ALA A 76 -15.88 27.55 8.58
C ALA A 76 -16.95 28.53 8.08
N GLU A 77 -18.15 28.58 8.68
CA GLU A 77 -19.28 29.37 8.14
C GLU A 77 -19.68 30.62 8.93
N GLU A 78 -19.05 30.96 10.07
CA GLU A 78 -19.47 32.13 10.86
C GLU A 78 -18.65 33.43 10.65
N GLU A 79 -17.50 33.44 9.97
CA GLU A 79 -16.68 34.66 9.86
C GLU A 79 -16.83 35.48 8.56
N ALA A 80 -17.68 35.08 7.61
CA ALA A 80 -17.80 35.80 6.32
C ALA A 80 -18.97 36.80 6.23
N VAL A 81 -19.79 36.96 7.27
CA VAL A 81 -21.00 37.82 7.24
C VAL A 81 -20.87 39.08 8.12
N GLU A 82 -19.68 39.47 8.56
CA GLU A 82 -19.46 40.74 9.28
C GLU A 82 -18.40 41.64 8.60
N ARG A 83 -18.55 41.85 7.28
CA ARG A 83 -17.93 42.98 6.56
C ARG A 83 -18.88 43.65 5.57
N ARG A 84 -20.16 43.77 5.94
CA ARG A 84 -21.12 44.66 5.28
C ARG A 84 -22.15 45.17 6.28
N GLY A 85 -21.75 46.17 7.05
CA GLY A 85 -22.59 47.02 7.89
C GLY A 85 -21.97 48.39 7.94
#